data_AF-A0A3M1GEE2-F1
#
_entry.id   AF-A0A3M1GEE2-F1
#
_cell.length_a   1.000
_cell.length_b   1.000
_cell.length_c   1.000
_cell.angle_alpha   90.00
_cell.angle_beta   90.00
_cell.angle_gamma   90.00
#
_symmetry.space_group_name_H-M   'P 1'
#
loop_
_entity.id
_entity.type
_entity.pdbx_description
1 polymer ?
#
loop_
_entity_poly.entity_id
_entity_poly.type
_entity_poly.pdbx_seq_one_letter_code
_entity_poly.pdbx_strand_id
1 'polypeptide(L)'
;MVAEALRRDWKLVGGDWAGWDLQHRTRGARIEVKQAAARQTWTGRPTASGKLGPSKGVFSVRPAKGYFTEGGVAWVPIPGRSADLYIFAWHPVADSLRVDHRDPEQWEFYVVPEHRLPAETRTITLRRLQRLARPVGYAELPGAVDAALAGLERLKIDIQVP
;
A
#
# COMPACT_ATOMS: atom_id res chain seq x y z
N MET A 1 2.70 9.84 -6.73
CA MET A 1 1.39 10.27 -6.22
C MET A 1 1.29 10.11 -4.69
N VAL A 2 1.21 8.92 -4.11
CA VAL A 2 1.09 8.76 -2.63
C VAL A 2 2.23 9.47 -1.86
N ALA A 3 3.49 9.26 -2.26
CA ALA A 3 4.63 9.93 -1.64
C ALA A 3 4.53 11.47 -1.71
N GLU A 4 3.95 12.00 -2.79
CA GLU A 4 3.77 13.45 -3.00
C GLU A 4 2.68 14.03 -2.08
N ALA A 5 1.59 13.29 -1.88
CA ALA A 5 0.54 13.65 -0.92
C ALA A 5 1.08 13.75 0.51
N LEU A 6 1.98 12.83 0.88
CA LEU A 6 2.48 12.68 2.25
C LEU A 6 3.84 13.37 2.51
N ARG A 7 4.42 14.01 1.49
CA ARG A 7 5.84 14.43 1.41
C ARG A 7 6.41 15.18 2.62
N ARG A 8 5.56 15.91 3.36
CA ARG A 8 5.97 16.75 4.49
C ARG A 8 6.53 15.89 5.63
N ASP A 9 5.80 14.88 6.04
CA ASP A 9 6.12 14.07 7.23
C ASP A 9 6.70 12.70 6.89
N TRP A 10 6.64 12.31 5.60
CA TRP A 10 7.04 11.00 5.11
C TRP A 10 8.19 11.10 4.10
N LYS A 11 9.12 10.14 4.20
CA LYS A 11 10.25 9.93 3.29
C LYS A 11 10.00 8.67 2.47
N LEU A 12 10.27 8.72 1.16
CA LEU A 12 10.32 7.53 0.30
C LEU A 12 11.62 6.76 0.53
N VAL A 13 11.52 5.49 0.88
CA VAL A 13 12.66 4.60 1.22
C VAL A 13 12.63 3.26 0.48
N GLY A 14 11.49 2.88 -0.11
CA GLY A 14 11.35 1.61 -0.85
C GLY A 14 12.22 1.49 -2.11
N GLY A 15 12.80 2.60 -2.59
CA GLY A 15 13.77 2.58 -3.70
C GLY A 15 15.10 1.92 -3.34
N ASP A 16 15.42 1.81 -2.05
CA ASP A 16 16.70 1.32 -1.54
C ASP A 16 16.55 -0.07 -0.90
N TRP A 17 15.73 -0.95 -1.48
CA TRP A 17 15.46 -2.32 -0.99
C TRP A 17 14.75 -2.43 0.36
N ALA A 18 14.39 -1.32 1.00
CA ALA A 18 13.64 -1.33 2.25
C ALA A 18 12.36 -2.17 2.12
N GLY A 19 12.00 -2.89 3.19
CA GLY A 19 10.79 -3.70 3.22
C GLY A 19 9.48 -2.92 3.31
N TRP A 20 9.49 -1.61 3.06
CA TRP A 20 8.33 -0.72 3.05
C TRP A 20 8.63 0.48 2.14
N ASP A 21 7.58 1.17 1.70
CA ASP A 21 7.71 2.25 0.73
C ASP A 21 8.03 3.59 1.40
N LEU A 22 7.31 3.95 2.47
CA LEU A 22 7.46 5.23 3.15
C LEU A 22 7.76 5.07 4.64
N GLN A 23 8.61 5.95 5.16
CA GLN A 23 8.91 6.05 6.58
C GLN A 23 8.62 7.45 7.11
N HIS A 24 7.95 7.52 8.25
CA HIS A 24 7.67 8.77 8.93
C HIS A 24 8.98 9.34 9.48
N ARG A 25 9.28 10.59 9.16
CA ARG A 25 10.58 11.24 9.41
C ARG A 25 10.97 11.28 10.89
N THR A 26 10.01 11.50 11.78
CA THR A 26 10.26 11.65 13.23
C THR A 26 9.72 10.51 14.09
N ARG A 27 8.61 9.87 13.71
CA ARG A 27 7.96 8.82 14.50
C ARG A 27 8.44 7.41 14.18
N GLY A 28 9.11 7.20 13.04
CA GLY A 28 9.58 5.89 12.62
C GLY A 28 8.49 4.94 12.08
N ALA A 29 7.23 5.39 11.99
CA ALA A 29 6.12 4.62 11.42
C ALA A 29 6.37 4.27 9.95
N ARG A 30 5.87 3.12 9.52
CA ARG A 30 6.15 2.53 8.20
C ARG A 30 4.88 2.30 7.39
N ILE A 31 4.91 2.68 6.11
CA ILE A 31 3.81 2.47 5.16
C ILE A 31 4.28 1.60 3.99
N GLU A 32 3.48 0.60 3.67
CA GLU A 32 3.53 -0.11 2.39
C GLU A 32 2.40 0.41 1.47
N VAL A 33 2.72 0.71 0.22
CA VAL A 33 1.78 1.12 -0.81
C VAL A 33 1.54 -0.03 -1.78
N LYS A 34 0.27 -0.39 -1.99
CA LYS A 34 -0.15 -1.37 -2.99
C LYS A 34 -1.08 -0.70 -3.98
N GLN A 35 -0.84 -0.92 -5.27
CA GLN A 35 -1.67 -0.33 -6.31
C GLN A 35 -2.29 -1.39 -7.24
N ALA A 36 -3.50 -1.13 -7.70
CA ALA A 36 -4.17 -1.89 -8.74
C ALA A 36 -5.10 -0.96 -9.52
N ALA A 37 -5.40 -1.31 -10.76
CA ALA A 37 -6.28 -0.54 -11.64
C ALA A 37 -7.29 -1.46 -12.32
N ALA A 38 -8.50 -0.96 -12.55
CA ALA A 38 -9.54 -1.65 -13.31
C ALA A 38 -9.07 -1.89 -14.75
N ARG A 39 -8.43 -0.89 -15.36
CA ARG A 39 -7.75 -1.02 -16.64
C ARG A 39 -6.25 -1.15 -16.44
N GLN A 40 -5.68 -2.26 -16.88
CA GLN A 40 -4.23 -2.44 -16.91
C GLN A 40 -3.74 -2.25 -18.35
N THR A 41 -2.92 -1.24 -18.61
CA THR A 41 -2.43 -0.90 -19.96
C THR A 41 -1.55 -1.98 -20.59
N TRP A 42 -1.08 -2.95 -19.80
CA TRP A 42 -0.24 -4.07 -20.25
C TRP A 42 -1.05 -5.31 -20.71
N THR A 43 -2.38 -5.31 -20.59
CA THR A 43 -3.22 -6.48 -20.92
C THR A 43 -3.77 -6.44 -22.33
N GLY A 44 -2.88 -6.53 -23.32
CA GLY A 44 -3.17 -7.28 -24.54
C GLY A 44 -3.09 -8.80 -24.31
N ARG A 45 -2.61 -9.23 -23.13
CA ARG A 45 -2.63 -10.63 -22.70
C ARG A 45 -3.87 -10.93 -21.86
N PRO A 46 -4.54 -12.07 -22.10
CA PRO A 46 -5.56 -12.59 -21.20
C PRO A 46 -5.01 -12.67 -19.78
N THR A 47 -5.84 -12.37 -18.79
CA THR A 47 -5.53 -12.76 -17.41
C THR A 47 -5.25 -14.26 -17.35
N ALA A 48 -4.57 -14.76 -16.32
CA ALA A 48 -4.37 -16.22 -16.11
C ALA A 48 -5.68 -17.05 -16.12
N SER A 49 -6.84 -16.39 -16.12
CA SER A 49 -8.19 -16.96 -16.22
C SER A 49 -8.84 -16.83 -17.61
N GLY A 50 -8.12 -16.37 -18.65
CA GLY A 50 -8.63 -16.22 -20.00
C GLY A 50 -9.64 -15.07 -20.20
N LYS A 51 -9.97 -14.31 -19.15
CA LYS A 51 -10.96 -13.24 -19.22
C LYS A 51 -10.36 -11.92 -19.71
N LEU A 52 -10.92 -11.41 -20.80
CA LEU A 52 -10.84 -10.02 -21.24
C LEU A 52 -11.87 -9.22 -20.43
N GLY A 53 -11.42 -8.31 -19.56
CA GLY A 53 -12.33 -7.47 -18.78
C GLY A 53 -11.64 -6.72 -17.65
N PRO A 54 -12.31 -5.72 -17.04
CA PRO A 54 -11.73 -4.93 -15.97
C PRO A 54 -11.30 -5.81 -14.78
N SER A 55 -10.13 -5.51 -14.21
CA SER A 55 -9.68 -6.14 -12.97
C SER A 55 -10.66 -5.87 -11.84
N LYS A 56 -10.86 -6.86 -10.96
CA LYS A 56 -11.69 -6.71 -9.76
C LYS A 56 -10.95 -6.09 -8.57
N GLY A 57 -9.69 -5.67 -8.77
CA GLY A 57 -8.82 -5.15 -7.71
C GLY A 57 -8.41 -6.25 -6.73
N VAL A 58 -7.22 -6.80 -6.95
CA VAL A 58 -6.59 -7.77 -6.04
C VAL A 58 -5.19 -7.29 -5.72
N PHE A 59 -4.87 -7.21 -4.44
CA PHE A 59 -3.60 -6.71 -3.93
C PHE A 59 -2.86 -7.83 -3.21
N SER A 60 -1.56 -7.94 -3.46
CA SER A 60 -0.70 -8.82 -2.67
C SER A 60 -0.49 -8.21 -1.28
N VAL A 61 -0.76 -9.01 -0.24
CA VAL A 61 -0.51 -8.70 1.17
C VAL A 61 0.20 -9.88 1.85
N ARG A 62 0.94 -10.67 1.04
CA ARG A 62 1.64 -11.86 1.51
C ARG A 62 2.67 -11.49 2.58
N PRO A 63 2.61 -12.11 3.77
CA PRO A 63 3.69 -11.99 4.75
C PRO A 63 5.03 -12.42 4.13
N ALA A 64 6.07 -11.62 4.34
CA ALA A 64 7.42 -11.93 3.93
C ALA A 64 8.09 -12.87 4.94
N LYS A 65 9.20 -13.50 4.54
CA LYS A 65 10.04 -14.31 5.46
C LYS A 65 10.97 -13.47 6.33
N GLY A 66 11.07 -12.18 6.03
CA GLY A 66 11.96 -11.19 6.60
C GLY A 66 11.88 -9.93 5.75
N TYR A 67 12.63 -8.91 6.13
CA TYR A 67 12.67 -7.64 5.43
C TYR A 67 14.05 -6.99 5.56
N PHE A 68 14.40 -6.12 4.61
CA PHE A 68 15.54 -5.23 4.79
C PHE A 68 15.12 -3.95 5.50
N THR A 69 15.99 -3.44 6.36
CA THR A 69 15.82 -2.13 7.00
C THR A 69 15.91 -0.99 5.98
N GLU A 70 15.67 0.24 6.43
CA GLU A 70 15.88 1.45 5.61
C GLU A 70 17.27 1.42 4.95
N GLY A 71 17.32 1.80 3.67
CA GLY A 71 18.56 1.85 2.89
C GLY A 71 19.14 0.48 2.50
N GLY A 72 18.42 -0.62 2.76
CA GLY A 72 18.91 -1.96 2.47
C GLY A 72 20.06 -2.41 3.38
N VAL A 73 20.27 -1.69 4.49
CA VAL A 73 21.46 -1.79 5.33
C VAL A 73 21.60 -3.16 6.00
N ALA A 74 20.50 -3.70 6.53
CA ALA A 74 20.51 -4.98 7.24
C ALA A 74 19.30 -5.84 6.87
N TRP A 75 19.51 -7.15 6.82
CA TRP A 75 18.43 -8.14 6.70
C TRP A 75 17.92 -8.54 8.08
N VAL A 76 16.61 -8.43 8.28
CA VAL A 76 15.92 -8.85 9.50
C VAL A 76 15.12 -10.12 9.21
N PRO A 77 15.49 -11.30 9.76
CA PRO A 77 14.86 -12.58 9.45
C PRO A 77 13.57 -12.82 10.27
N ILE A 78 12.72 -11.80 10.39
CA ILE A 78 11.45 -11.88 11.13
C ILE A 78 10.30 -11.99 10.13
N PRO A 79 9.60 -13.14 10.07
CA PRO A 79 8.46 -13.30 9.18
C PRO A 79 7.32 -12.37 9.54
N GLY A 80 6.62 -11.85 8.52
CA GLY A 80 5.46 -11.00 8.73
C GLY A 80 5.35 -9.91 7.69
N ARG A 81 4.51 -8.93 8.00
CA ARG A 81 4.42 -7.66 7.29
C ARG A 81 5.24 -6.64 8.06
N SER A 82 6.17 -5.97 7.40
CA SER A 82 7.11 -5.01 7.97
C SER A 82 6.48 -3.63 8.22
N ALA A 83 5.44 -3.28 7.49
CA ALA A 83 4.75 -1.99 7.63
C ALA A 83 3.75 -1.97 8.80
N ASP A 84 3.52 -0.77 9.35
CA ASP A 84 2.49 -0.48 10.35
C ASP A 84 1.14 -0.22 9.69
N LEU A 85 1.18 0.45 8.53
CA LEU A 85 0.02 0.84 7.74
C LEU A 85 0.19 0.38 6.29
N TYR A 86 -0.93 0.08 5.65
CA TYR A 86 -1.03 -0.18 4.22
C TYR A 86 -1.90 0.90 3.57
N ILE A 87 -1.41 1.45 2.46
CA ILE A 87 -2.21 2.28 1.55
C ILE A 87 -2.50 1.46 0.30
N PHE A 88 -3.76 1.10 0.10
CA PHE A 88 -4.21 0.47 -1.14
C PHE A 88 -4.76 1.55 -2.07
N ALA A 89 -4.06 1.80 -3.16
CA ALA A 89 -4.46 2.72 -4.22
C ALA A 89 -5.21 1.94 -5.32
N TRP A 90 -6.47 2.28 -5.53
CA TRP A 90 -7.33 1.69 -6.54
C TRP A 90 -7.70 2.72 -7.60
N HIS A 91 -7.47 2.38 -8.87
CA HIS A 91 -7.93 3.18 -10.00
C HIS A 91 -9.16 2.50 -10.64
N PRO A 92 -10.40 3.01 -10.43
CA PRO A 92 -11.62 2.35 -10.86
C PRO A 92 -11.96 2.55 -12.34
N VAL A 93 -11.31 3.49 -13.04
CA VAL A 93 -11.70 3.87 -14.41
C VAL A 93 -11.26 2.80 -15.41
N ALA A 94 -12.24 2.14 -16.02
CA ALA A 94 -12.00 1.11 -17.03
C ALA A 94 -12.05 1.63 -18.49
N ASP A 95 -12.73 2.76 -18.69
CA ASP A 95 -12.97 3.39 -19.99
C ASP A 95 -11.67 3.92 -20.60
N SER A 96 -11.33 3.42 -21.79
CA SER A 96 -10.12 3.82 -22.52
C SER A 96 -10.03 5.30 -22.86
N LEU A 97 -11.17 5.98 -23.01
CA LEU A 97 -11.20 7.38 -23.42
C LEU A 97 -11.04 8.33 -22.22
N ARG A 98 -11.24 7.83 -21.01
CA ARG A 98 -11.27 8.63 -19.78
C ARG A 98 -10.14 8.31 -18.80
N VAL A 99 -9.55 7.13 -18.93
CA VAL A 99 -8.48 6.66 -18.05
C VAL A 99 -7.24 7.57 -18.15
N ASP A 100 -6.86 8.18 -17.03
CA ASP A 100 -5.53 8.75 -16.83
C ASP A 100 -4.99 8.30 -15.48
N HIS A 101 -3.97 7.44 -15.49
CA HIS A 101 -3.35 6.95 -14.25
C HIS A 101 -2.52 8.02 -13.54
N ARG A 102 -2.23 9.15 -14.20
CA ARG A 102 -1.47 10.28 -13.63
C ARG A 102 -2.39 11.26 -12.92
N ASP A 103 -3.68 11.25 -13.23
CA ASP A 103 -4.70 12.10 -12.62
C ASP A 103 -5.01 11.60 -11.19
N PRO A 104 -4.64 12.34 -10.13
CA PRO A 104 -4.88 11.93 -8.76
C PRO A 104 -6.36 11.83 -8.38
N GLU A 105 -7.23 12.56 -9.07
CA GLU A 105 -8.68 12.55 -8.80
C GLU A 105 -9.33 11.24 -9.25
N GLN A 106 -8.66 10.47 -10.11
CA GLN A 106 -9.12 9.14 -10.54
C GLN A 106 -8.68 8.01 -9.60
N TRP A 107 -8.04 8.31 -8.47
CA TRP A 107 -7.60 7.29 -7.52
C TRP A 107 -8.41 7.31 -6.23
N GLU A 108 -8.79 6.12 -5.77
CA GLU A 108 -9.32 5.87 -4.44
C GLU A 108 -8.23 5.27 -3.55
N PHE A 109 -8.13 5.75 -2.32
CA PHE A 109 -7.16 5.25 -1.35
C PHE A 109 -7.85 4.62 -0.15
N TYR A 110 -7.37 3.45 0.26
CA TYR A 110 -7.83 2.76 1.47
C TYR A 110 -6.65 2.66 2.43
N VAL A 111 -6.72 3.38 3.55
CA VAL A 111 -5.70 3.34 4.61
C VAL A 111 -6.11 2.28 5.64
N VAL A 112 -5.27 1.26 5.83
CA VAL A 112 -5.56 0.12 6.69
C VAL A 112 -4.37 -0.18 7.61
N PRO A 113 -4.56 -0.15 8.94
CA PRO A 113 -3.58 -0.68 9.88
C PRO A 113 -3.28 -2.15 9.61
N GLU A 114 -2.00 -2.54 9.68
CA GLU A 114 -1.58 -3.91 9.35
C GLU A 114 -2.28 -4.95 10.22
N HIS A 115 -2.49 -4.69 11.51
CA HIS A 115 -3.18 -5.59 12.43
C HIS A 115 -4.65 -5.87 12.07
N ARG A 116 -5.27 -5.03 11.22
CA ARG A 116 -6.63 -5.24 10.70
C ARG A 116 -6.66 -6.08 9.44
N LEU A 117 -5.50 -6.32 8.82
CA LEU A 117 -5.39 -7.25 7.71
C LEU A 117 -5.39 -8.69 8.24
N PRO A 118 -6.03 -9.65 7.54
CA PRO A 118 -6.03 -11.04 8.00
C PRO A 118 -4.60 -11.61 7.98
N ALA A 119 -4.18 -12.22 9.08
CA ALA A 119 -2.79 -12.59 9.35
C ALA A 119 -2.16 -13.47 8.25
N GLU A 120 -2.85 -14.54 7.83
CA GLU A 120 -2.29 -15.55 6.92
C GLU A 120 -2.63 -15.31 5.44
N THR A 121 -3.37 -14.25 5.15
CA THR A 121 -3.86 -14.00 3.79
C THR A 121 -2.76 -13.47 2.89
N ARG A 122 -2.60 -14.09 1.71
CA ARG A 122 -1.63 -13.66 0.70
C ARG A 122 -2.13 -12.55 -0.22
N THR A 123 -3.44 -12.43 -0.37
CA THR A 123 -4.07 -11.44 -1.24
C THR A 123 -5.35 -10.89 -0.63
N ILE A 124 -5.61 -9.60 -0.82
CA ILE A 124 -6.86 -8.96 -0.41
C ILE A 124 -7.57 -8.39 -1.63
N THR A 125 -8.88 -8.60 -1.71
CA THR A 125 -9.71 -8.07 -2.79
C THR A 125 -10.22 -6.68 -2.43
N LEU A 126 -10.51 -5.84 -3.43
CA LEU A 126 -11.13 -4.52 -3.23
C LEU A 126 -12.42 -4.61 -2.40
N ARG A 127 -13.28 -5.59 -2.70
CA ARG A 127 -14.51 -5.84 -1.93
C ARG A 127 -14.23 -6.10 -0.44
N ARG A 128 -13.10 -6.73 -0.10
CA ARG A 128 -12.71 -6.94 1.31
C ARG A 128 -12.12 -5.67 1.91
N LEU A 129 -11.33 -4.90 1.16
CA LEU A 129 -10.81 -3.60 1.59
C LEU A 129 -11.93 -2.62 1.93
N GLN A 130 -12.97 -2.54 1.10
CA GLN A 130 -14.15 -1.69 1.33
C GLN A 130 -14.91 -2.02 2.63
N ARG A 131 -14.70 -3.20 3.23
CA ARG A 131 -15.24 -3.55 4.55
C ARG A 131 -14.31 -3.16 5.70
N LEU A 132 -13.02 -2.94 5.43
CA LEU A 132 -12.02 -2.58 6.43
C LEU A 132 -11.84 -1.07 6.55
N ALA A 133 -11.92 -0.35 5.42
CA ALA A 133 -11.74 1.09 5.37
C ALA A 133 -12.69 1.71 4.33
N ARG A 134 -13.05 2.98 4.56
CA ARG A 134 -13.72 3.80 3.55
C ARG A 134 -12.67 4.33 2.57
N PRO A 135 -13.00 4.44 1.27
CA PRO A 135 -12.12 5.12 0.34
C PRO A 135 -12.02 6.60 0.69
N VAL A 136 -10.85 7.19 0.45
CA VAL A 136 -10.63 8.63 0.47
C VAL A 136 -9.98 9.05 -0.85
N GLY A 137 -10.20 10.30 -1.26
CA GLY A 137 -9.54 10.89 -2.42
C GLY A 137 -8.11 11.34 -2.10
N TYR A 138 -7.41 11.82 -3.13
CA TYR A 138 -6.01 12.26 -3.02
C TYR A 138 -5.81 13.38 -1.98
N ALA A 139 -6.71 14.36 -1.94
CA ALA A 139 -6.61 15.50 -1.02
C ALA A 139 -6.83 15.11 0.45
N GLU A 140 -7.62 14.07 0.71
CA GLU A 140 -7.99 13.59 2.05
C GLU A 140 -6.98 12.56 2.60
N LEU A 141 -6.12 12.02 1.73
CA LEU A 141 -5.17 10.97 2.07
C LEU A 141 -4.26 11.31 3.26
N PRO A 142 -3.67 12.53 3.39
CA PRO A 142 -2.85 12.87 4.55
C PRO A 142 -3.61 12.76 5.87
N GLY A 143 -4.83 13.32 5.94
CA GLY A 143 -5.67 13.25 7.13
C GLY A 143 -6.09 11.82 7.49
N ALA A 144 -6.36 10.98 6.48
CA ALA A 144 -6.67 9.57 6.69
C ALA A 144 -5.47 8.78 7.24
N VAL A 145 -4.26 9.09 6.78
CA VAL A 145 -3.01 8.51 7.31
C VAL A 145 -2.77 8.96 8.74
N ASP A 146 -2.94 10.24 9.04
CA ASP A 146 -2.77 10.78 10.39
C ASP A 146 -3.76 10.15 11.38
N ALA A 147 -5.03 10.02 10.99
CA ALA A 147 -6.05 9.39 11.80
C ALA A 147 -5.74 7.90 12.05
N ALA A 148 -5.30 7.17 11.02
CA ALA A 148 -4.92 5.76 11.16
C ALA A 148 -3.69 5.60 12.07
N LEU A 149 -2.70 6.49 11.93
CA LEU A 149 -1.48 6.49 12.73
C LEU A 149 -1.77 6.81 14.20
N ALA A 150 -2.64 7.78 14.48
CA ALA A 150 -3.05 8.13 15.84
C ALA A 150 -3.80 6.98 16.55
N GLY A 151 -4.44 6.08 15.78
CA GLY A 151 -5.11 4.89 16.30
C GLY A 151 -4.19 3.68 16.53
N LEU A 152 -2.89 3.77 16.25
CA LEU A 152 -1.95 2.69 16.52
C LEU A 152 -1.49 2.73 17.98
N GLU A 153 -1.64 1.61 18.69
CA GLU A 153 -1.16 1.48 20.07
C GLU A 153 0.37 1.46 20.15
N ARG A 154 1.03 0.82 19.16
CA ARG A 154 2.49 0.72 19.05
C ARG A 154 2.91 0.66 17.59
N LEU A 155 4.08 1.22 17.33
CA LEU A 155 4.79 1.08 16.06
C LEU A 155 5.70 -0.12 16.09
N LYS A 156 5.91 -0.75 14.94
CA LYS A 156 6.96 -1.73 14.75
C LYS A 156 8.30 -1.01 14.89
N ILE A 157 9.27 -1.66 15.51
CA ILE A 157 10.64 -1.14 15.69
C ILE A 157 11.59 -2.05 14.92
N ASP A 158 12.60 -1.47 14.26
CA ASP A 158 13.68 -2.28 13.70
C ASP A 158 14.48 -2.86 14.86
N ILE A 159 14.58 -4.19 14.91
CA ILE A 159 15.45 -4.84 15.87
C ILE A 159 16.88 -4.64 15.36
N GLN A 160 17.71 -3.99 16.17
CA GLN A 160 19.15 -3.96 15.94
C GLN A 160 19.63 -5.41 15.97
N VAL A 161 19.98 -5.96 14.81
CA VAL A 161 20.66 -7.25 14.72
C VAL A 161 22.12 -6.99 15.13
N PRO A 162 22.68 -7.74 16.11
CA PRO A 162 24.07 -7.55 16.55
C PRO A 162 25.08 -7.83 15.45
#